data_AF-A0A7C3YH59-F1
#
_entry.id   AF-A0A7C3YH59-F1
#
_cell.length_a   1.000
_cell.length_b   1.000
_cell.length_c   1.000
_cell.angle_alpha   90.00
_cell.angle_beta   90.00
_cell.angle_gamma   90.00
#
_symmetry.space_group_name_H-M   'P 1'
#
loop_
_entity.id
_entity.type
_entity.pdbx_description
1 polymer ?
#
loop_
_entity_poly.entity_id
_entity_poly.type
_entity_poly.pdbx_seq_one_letter_code
_entity_poly.pdbx_strand_id
1 'polypeptide(L)'
;MENIEFTTDEKENWTIVSFEIKDIISPGDLLNLNPPKVNATKGVLLNGRGPIWLYCCLSHYYHATAFIATCDPRLGGAVVVESHSQRFRVGEVIKET
;
A
#
# COMPACT_ATOMS: atom_id res chain seq x y z
N MET A 1 -14.42 -13.62 -10.20
CA MET A 1 -13.13 -13.28 -10.83
C MET A 1 -12.56 -12.15 -9.99
N GLU A 2 -11.34 -12.28 -9.48
CA GLU A 2 -10.73 -11.20 -8.71
C GLU A 2 -10.45 -10.04 -9.67
N ASN A 3 -11.16 -8.92 -9.50
CA ASN A 3 -11.01 -7.74 -10.35
C ASN A 3 -9.78 -6.90 -9.98
N ILE A 4 -9.01 -7.35 -8.98
CA ILE A 4 -7.84 -6.66 -8.43
C ILE A 4 -6.68 -7.63 -8.45
N GLU A 5 -5.62 -7.32 -9.19
CA GLU A 5 -4.38 -8.08 -9.20
C GLU A 5 -3.30 -7.36 -8.42
N PHE A 6 -2.47 -8.12 -7.70
CA PHE A 6 -1.39 -7.59 -6.89
C PHE A 6 -0.03 -8.04 -7.41
N THR A 7 0.94 -7.14 -7.34
CA THR A 7 2.36 -7.45 -7.51
C THR A 7 3.16 -6.86 -6.36
N THR A 8 4.28 -7.50 -6.02
CA THR A 8 5.13 -7.08 -4.90
C THR A 8 6.58 -6.94 -5.34
N ASP A 9 7.23 -5.86 -4.91
CA ASP A 9 8.66 -5.62 -5.09
C ASP A 9 9.31 -5.34 -3.73
N GLU A 10 10.12 -6.29 -3.27
CA GLU A 10 10.76 -6.25 -1.96
C GLU A 10 12.03 -5.40 -1.98
N LYS A 11 12.09 -4.36 -1.15
CA LYS A 11 13.28 -3.52 -0.94
C LYS A 11 13.89 -3.78 0.44
N GLU A 12 14.99 -3.09 0.73
CA GLU A 12 15.69 -3.21 2.00
C GLU A 12 14.79 -2.85 3.20
N ASN A 13 14.12 -1.69 3.14
CA ASN A 13 13.37 -1.12 4.26
C ASN A 13 11.83 -1.23 4.11
N TRP A 14 11.34 -1.58 2.92
CA TRP A 14 9.91 -1.67 2.63
C TRP A 14 9.60 -2.65 1.50
N THR A 15 8.35 -3.05 1.37
CA THR A 15 7.80 -3.76 0.22
C THR A 15 6.87 -2.81 -0.55
N ILE A 16 7.06 -2.70 -1.86
CA ILE A 16 6.09 -2.01 -2.72
C ILE A 16 5.00 -3.02 -3.07
N VAL A 17 3.76 -2.74 -2.65
CA VAL A 17 2.57 -3.52 -3.01
C VAL A 17 1.83 -2.72 -4.06
N SER A 18 1.93 -3.17 -5.32
CA SER A 18 1.20 -2.57 -6.43
C SER A 18 -0.10 -3.32 -6.67
N PHE A 19 -1.17 -2.59 -6.94
CA PHE A 19 -2.46 -3.17 -7.34
C PHE A 19 -2.98 -2.58 -8.65
N GLU A 20 -3.58 -3.44 -9.46
CA GLU A 20 -4.21 -3.08 -10.73
C GLU A 20 -5.66 -3.55 -10.74
N ILE A 21 -6.57 -2.63 -11.10
CA ILE A 21 -8.01 -2.91 -11.20
C ILE A 21 -8.34 -3.20 -12.66
N LYS A 22 -8.77 -4.42 -12.96
CA LYS A 22 -9.08 -4.87 -14.34
C LYS A 22 -10.43 -4.39 -14.86
N ASP A 23 -11.39 -4.20 -13.98
CA ASP A 23 -12.76 -3.77 -14.29
C ASP A 23 -13.35 -3.02 -13.11
N ILE A 24 -14.54 -2.42 -13.27
CA ILE A 24 -15.24 -1.68 -12.23
C ILE A 24 -15.38 -2.54 -10.96
N ILE A 25 -14.90 -2.01 -9.84
CA ILE A 25 -15.05 -2.60 -8.51
C ILE A 25 -16.15 -1.90 -7.71
N SER A 26 -16.83 -2.68 -6.91
CA SER A 26 -17.82 -2.29 -5.92
C SER A 26 -17.25 -2.47 -4.50
N PRO A 27 -17.81 -1.81 -3.47
CA PRO A 27 -17.38 -2.03 -2.10
C PRO A 27 -17.51 -3.48 -1.63
N GLY A 28 -18.43 -4.27 -2.20
CA GLY A 28 -18.60 -5.69 -1.88
C GLY A 28 -17.40 -6.55 -2.25
N ASP A 29 -16.57 -6.10 -3.19
CA ASP A 29 -15.36 -6.81 -3.61
C ASP A 29 -14.29 -6.85 -2.49
N LEU A 30 -14.36 -5.93 -1.52
CA LEU A 30 -13.49 -5.93 -0.35
C LEU A 30 -13.63 -7.19 0.52
N LEU A 31 -14.81 -7.84 0.51
CA LEU A 31 -15.07 -9.04 1.30
C LEU A 31 -14.22 -10.24 0.86
N ASN A 32 -13.83 -10.27 -0.40
CA ASN A 32 -13.04 -11.35 -1.00
C ASN A 32 -11.62 -10.87 -1.34
N LEU A 33 -11.21 -9.70 -0.83
CA LEU A 33 -9.89 -9.16 -1.09
C LEU A 33 -8.83 -10.04 -0.42
N ASN A 34 -7.84 -10.47 -1.19
CA ASN A 34 -6.74 -11.29 -0.68
C ASN A 34 -5.38 -10.62 -0.97
N PRO A 35 -5.00 -9.56 -0.23
CA PRO A 35 -3.74 -8.87 -0.46
C PRO A 35 -2.53 -9.76 -0.12
N PRO A 36 -1.40 -9.62 -0.83
CA PRO A 36 -0.23 -10.47 -0.63
C PRO A 36 0.36 -10.31 0.78
N LYS A 37 0.93 -11.39 1.31
CA LYS A 37 1.70 -11.34 2.56
C LYS A 37 3.02 -10.63 2.32
N VAL A 38 3.43 -9.80 3.28
CA VAL A 38 4.68 -9.03 3.25
C VAL A 38 5.48 -9.26 4.53
N ASN A 39 6.74 -8.82 4.56
CA ASN A 39 7.52 -8.84 5.79
C ASN A 39 7.07 -7.72 6.74
N ALA A 40 6.42 -8.09 7.86
CA ALA A 40 5.90 -7.15 8.84
C ALA A 40 6.98 -6.31 9.55
N THR A 41 8.26 -6.71 9.50
CA THR A 41 9.35 -5.89 10.09
C THR A 41 9.74 -4.70 9.22
N LYS A 42 9.23 -4.62 7.99
CA LYS A 42 9.48 -3.55 7.01
C LYS A 42 8.24 -2.69 6.84
N GLY A 43 8.36 -1.56 6.15
CA GLY A 43 7.21 -0.76 5.74
C GLY A 43 6.53 -1.30 4.49
N VAL A 44 5.37 -0.75 4.15
CA VAL A 44 4.66 -1.04 2.90
C VAL A 44 4.39 0.25 2.14
N LEU A 45 4.70 0.26 0.84
CA LEU A 45 4.32 1.32 -0.09
C LEU A 45 3.17 0.82 -0.95
N LEU A 46 2.00 1.42 -0.81
CA LEU A 46 0.82 1.13 -1.62
C LEU A 46 0.87 1.94 -2.92
N ASN A 47 0.92 1.21 -4.04
CA ASN A 47 0.95 1.78 -5.37
C ASN A 47 -0.21 1.24 -6.22
N GLY A 48 -0.81 2.07 -7.06
CA GLY A 48 -1.93 1.64 -7.89
C GLY A 48 -2.83 2.79 -8.27
N ARG A 49 -3.90 2.50 -9.01
CA ARG A 49 -5.01 3.43 -9.23
C ARG A 49 -6.26 2.78 -8.70
N GLY A 50 -6.94 3.45 -7.79
CA GLY A 50 -8.15 2.90 -7.20
C GLY A 50 -8.92 3.91 -6.37
N PRO A 51 -10.13 3.54 -5.95
CA PRO A 51 -10.95 4.38 -5.09
C PRO A 51 -10.34 4.50 -3.71
N ILE A 52 -10.64 5.60 -3.02
CA ILE A 52 -10.09 5.93 -1.69
C ILE A 52 -10.34 4.79 -0.68
N TRP A 53 -11.52 4.17 -0.71
CA TRP A 53 -11.88 3.09 0.20
C TRP A 53 -11.00 1.83 0.03
N LEU A 54 -10.45 1.57 -1.16
CA LEU A 54 -9.52 0.47 -1.39
C LEU A 54 -8.19 0.76 -0.69
N TYR A 55 -7.67 1.98 -0.82
CA TYR A 55 -6.48 2.40 -0.07
C TYR A 55 -6.69 2.29 1.44
N CYS A 56 -7.81 2.78 1.97
CA CYS A 56 -8.11 2.67 3.40
C CYS A 56 -8.14 1.21 3.88
N CYS A 57 -8.74 0.31 3.09
CA CYS A 57 -8.78 -1.12 3.40
C CYS A 57 -7.38 -1.75 3.39
N LEU A 58 -6.57 -1.45 2.37
CA LEU A 58 -5.20 -1.97 2.25
C LEU A 58 -4.28 -1.41 3.34
N SER A 59 -4.37 -0.11 3.66
CA SER A 59 -3.62 0.49 4.77
C SER A 59 -3.94 -0.22 6.08
N HIS A 60 -5.23 -0.43 6.37
CA HIS A 60 -5.64 -1.16 7.57
C HIS A 60 -5.17 -2.62 7.54
N TYR A 61 -5.24 -3.31 6.40
CA TYR A 61 -4.76 -4.68 6.28
C TYR A 61 -3.27 -4.80 6.63
N TYR A 62 -2.45 -3.83 6.21
CA TYR A 62 -1.01 -3.82 6.46
C TYR A 62 -0.58 -3.08 7.73
N HIS A 63 -1.50 -2.56 8.56
CA HIS A 63 -1.18 -1.67 9.69
C HIS A 63 -0.12 -2.24 10.65
N ALA A 64 -0.04 -3.56 10.83
CA ALA A 64 0.92 -4.21 11.71
C ALA A 64 2.39 -4.14 11.22
N THR A 65 2.63 -3.61 10.03
CA THR A 65 3.97 -3.37 9.48
C THR A 65 4.64 -2.14 10.12
N ALA A 66 5.93 -1.92 9.82
CA ALA A 66 6.70 -0.83 10.44
C ALA A 66 6.12 0.56 10.12
N PHE A 67 5.60 0.76 8.91
CA PHE A 67 4.88 1.95 8.46
C PHE A 67 4.13 1.65 7.16
N ILE A 68 3.12 2.47 6.85
CA ILE A 68 2.43 2.47 5.56
C ILE A 68 2.67 3.80 4.86
N ALA A 69 2.95 3.75 3.57
CA ALA A 69 3.02 4.91 2.71
C ALA A 69 2.17 4.71 1.45
N THR A 70 1.59 5.79 0.92
CA THR A 70 0.81 5.77 -0.33
C THR A 70 1.56 6.52 -1.42
N CYS A 71 1.82 5.87 -2.56
CA CYS A 71 2.49 6.49 -3.69
C CYS A 71 1.64 7.63 -4.29
N ASP A 72 2.24 8.80 -4.46
CA ASP A 72 1.65 9.95 -5.14
C ASP A 72 2.56 10.41 -6.28
N PRO A 73 2.16 10.19 -7.56
CA PRO A 73 2.97 10.58 -8.72
C PRO A 73 3.32 12.08 -8.76
N ARG A 74 2.52 12.95 -8.14
CA ARG A 74 2.77 14.41 -8.10
C ARG A 74 3.97 14.75 -7.22
N LEU A 75 4.28 13.88 -6.25
CA LEU A 75 5.38 14.05 -5.32
C LEU A 75 6.61 13.24 -5.74
N GLY A 76 6.50 12.36 -6.74
CA GLY A 76 7.58 11.45 -7.15
C GLY A 76 8.04 10.56 -6.00
N GLY A 77 7.11 10.02 -5.23
CA GLY A 77 7.40 9.22 -4.04
C GLY A 77 6.12 8.81 -3.30
N ALA A 78 6.30 8.25 -2.11
CA ALA A 78 5.21 7.78 -1.26
C ALA A 78 5.13 8.57 0.05
N VAL A 79 3.92 8.99 0.42
CA VAL A 79 3.66 9.72 1.67
C VAL A 79 3.38 8.72 2.78
N VAL A 80 4.13 8.77 3.87
CA VAL A 80 3.88 7.94 5.06
C VAL A 80 2.56 8.38 5.71
N VAL A 81 1.59 7.48 5.81
CA VAL A 81 0.25 7.74 6.36
C VAL A 81 0.05 7.11 7.75
N GLU A 82 0.79 6.05 8.06
CA GLU A 82 0.75 5.34 9.35
C GLU A 82 2.18 4.90 9.70
N SER A 83 2.57 4.93 10.97
CA SER A 83 3.92 4.47 11.37
C SER A 83 3.97 3.98 12.81
N HIS A 84 4.63 2.83 13.00
CA HIS A 84 5.11 2.31 14.28
C HIS A 84 6.64 2.51 14.41
N SER A 85 7.28 3.07 13.38
CA SER A 85 8.72 3.29 13.31
C SER A 85 9.11 4.63 13.94
N GLN A 86 10.23 4.63 14.68
CA GLN A 86 10.87 5.87 15.13
C GLN A 86 11.59 6.61 13.98
N ARG A 87 11.88 5.90 12.89
CA ARG A 87 12.68 6.40 11.75
C ARG A 87 11.82 7.08 10.69
N PHE A 88 10.64 6.56 10.40
CA PHE A 88 9.73 7.08 9.37
C PHE A 88 8.52 7.72 10.03
N ARG A 89 8.24 8.99 9.74
CA ARG A 89 7.16 9.74 10.40
C ARG A 89 6.00 10.00 9.46
N VAL A 90 4.78 10.03 10.02
CA VAL A 90 3.58 10.41 9.24
C VAL A 90 3.78 11.79 8.60
N GLY A 91 3.45 11.89 7.31
CA GLY A 91 3.65 13.08 6.48
C GLY A 91 5.01 13.16 5.79
N GLU A 92 5.97 12.29 6.13
CA GLU A 92 7.24 12.17 5.43
C GLU A 92 7.03 11.62 4.00
N VAL A 93 7.83 12.11 3.05
CA VAL A 93 7.82 11.62 1.66
C VAL A 93 9.05 10.75 1.41
N ILE A 94 8.82 9.45 1.20
CA ILE A 94 9.83 8.50 0.76
C ILE A 94 10.00 8.68 -0.75
N LYS A 95 11.18 9.13 -1.19
CA LYS A 95 11.50 9.24 -2.60
C LYS A 95 11.85 7.85 -3.15
N GLU A 96 11.21 7.45 -4.23
CA GLU A 96 11.68 6.33 -5.05
C GLU A 96 13.05 6.73 -5.65
N THR A 97 14.07 5.90 -5.43
CA THR A 97 15.32 5.91 -6.20
C THR A 97 15.15 5.14 -7.49
#